data_AF-A0A8H9GN27-F1
#
_entry.id   AF-A0A8H9GN27-F1
#
_cell.length_a   1.000
_cell.length_b   1.000
_cell.length_c   1.000
_cell.angle_alpha   90.00
_cell.angle_beta   90.00
_cell.angle_gamma   90.00
#
_symmetry.space_group_name_H-M   'P 1'
#
loop_
_entity.id
_entity.type
_entity.pdbx_description
1 polymer ?
#
loop_
_entity_poly.entity_id
_entity_poly.type
_entity_poly.pdbx_seq_one_letter_code
_entity_poly.pdbx_strand_id
1 'polypeptide(L)' 'MTSQQDARTQASQDALSAATELERAAAHLRTAASHMTAGEVPRYAAHLLAARGHLLLAGHTLDALATEHARRSQP' A
#
# COMPACT_ATOMS: atom_id res chain seq x y z
N MET A 1 -22.89 11.94 -18.21
CA MET A 1 -22.23 10.62 -18.38
C MET A 1 -20.80 10.55 -17.84
N THR A 2 -20.19 11.68 -17.44
CA THR A 2 -18.78 11.80 -17.01
C THR A 2 -18.48 11.23 -15.61
N SER A 3 -19.32 11.50 -14.59
CA SER A 3 -19.02 11.17 -13.18
C SER A 3 -18.76 9.69 -12.86
N GLN A 4 -19.40 8.75 -13.56
CA GLN A 4 -19.23 7.32 -13.28
C GLN A 4 -17.97 6.74 -13.94
N GLN A 5 -17.55 7.32 -15.09
CA GLN A 5 -16.28 7.00 -15.74
C GLN A 5 -15.11 7.50 -14.89
N ASP A 6 -15.26 8.70 -14.31
CA ASP A 6 -14.26 9.30 -13.43
C ASP A 6 -14.07 8.46 -12.16
N ALA A 7 -15.16 7.98 -11.54
CA ALA A 7 -15.10 7.14 -10.35
C ALA A 7 -14.38 5.79 -10.59
N ARG A 8 -14.61 5.12 -11.72
CA ARG A 8 -13.90 3.88 -12.07
C ARG A 8 -12.41 4.13 -12.35
N THR A 9 -12.11 5.26 -13.00
CA THR A 9 -10.73 5.67 -13.27
C THR A 9 -9.97 5.90 -11.96
N GLN A 10 -10.58 6.64 -11.02
CA GLN A 10 -9.98 6.88 -9.71
C GLN A 10 -9.76 5.58 -8.94
N ALA A 11 -10.76 4.69 -8.89
CA ALA A 11 -10.61 3.41 -8.19
C ALA A 11 -9.48 2.54 -8.77
N SER A 12 -9.29 2.57 -10.10
CA SER A 12 -8.17 1.90 -10.76
C SER A 12 -6.83 2.48 -10.34
N GLN A 13 -6.72 3.82 -10.28
CA GLN A 13 -5.50 4.51 -9.84
C GLN A 13 -5.18 4.24 -8.36
N ASP A 14 -6.20 4.20 -7.51
CA ASP A 14 -6.05 3.87 -6.09
C ASP A 14 -5.55 2.43 -5.91
N ALA A 15 -6.10 1.48 -6.68
CA ALA A 15 -5.64 0.09 -6.68
C ALA A 15 -4.18 -0.04 -7.14
N LEU A 16 -3.78 0.67 -8.22
CA LEU A 16 -2.40 0.71 -8.68
C LEU A 16 -1.46 1.35 -7.66
N SER A 17 -1.92 2.39 -6.96
CA SER A 17 -1.17 3.05 -5.90
C SER A 17 -0.94 2.09 -4.72
N ALA A 18 -1.99 1.39 -4.26
CA ALA A 18 -1.87 0.38 -3.22
C ALA A 18 -0.91 -0.75 -3.63
N ALA A 19 -0.99 -1.24 -4.86
CA ALA A 19 -0.06 -2.25 -5.39
C ALA A 19 1.40 -1.77 -5.35
N THR A 20 1.65 -0.53 -5.78
CA THR A 20 2.98 0.09 -5.76
C THR A 20 3.54 0.18 -4.34
N GLU A 21 2.72 0.56 -3.36
CA GLU A 21 3.11 0.61 -1.96
C GLU A 21 3.42 -0.79 -1.39
N LEU A 22 2.64 -1.81 -1.76
CA LEU A 22 2.91 -3.20 -1.38
C LEU A 22 4.24 -3.73 -1.98
N GLU A 23 4.54 -3.38 -3.23
CA GLU A 23 5.82 -3.71 -3.87
C GLU A 23 7.01 -3.06 -3.16
N ARG A 24 6.87 -1.78 -2.77
CA ARG A 24 7.87 -1.06 -1.96
C ARG A 24 8.06 -1.71 -0.59
N ALA A 25 6.96 -2.05 0.09
CA ALA A 25 7.01 -2.77 1.36
C ALA A 25 7.78 -4.08 1.22
N ALA A 26 7.47 -4.87 0.19
CA ALA A 26 8.16 -6.13 -0.10
C ALA A 26 9.66 -5.92 -0.38
N ALA A 27 10.04 -4.88 -1.13
CA ALA A 27 11.43 -4.54 -1.37
C ALA A 27 12.17 -4.22 -0.07
N HIS A 28 11.58 -3.40 0.81
CA HIS A 28 12.16 -3.10 2.12
C HIS A 28 12.32 -4.34 3.00
N LEU A 29 11.34 -5.27 3.02
CA LEU A 29 11.44 -6.52 3.77
C LEU A 29 12.59 -7.40 3.28
N ARG A 30 12.78 -7.53 1.95
CA ARG A 30 13.91 -8.28 1.38
C ARG A 30 15.25 -7.67 1.78
N THR A 31 15.38 -6.34 1.71
CA THR A 31 16.60 -5.65 2.14
C THR A 31 16.84 -5.78 3.65
N ALA A 32 15.79 -5.70 4.47
CA ALA A 32 15.89 -5.92 5.91
C ALA A 32 16.43 -7.31 6.25
N ALA A 33 15.96 -8.36 5.56
CA ALA A 33 16.44 -9.73 5.75
C ALA A 33 17.94 -9.87 5.43
N SER A 34 18.41 -9.20 4.37
CA SER A 34 19.83 -9.15 4.02
C SER A 34 20.66 -8.50 5.14
N HIS A 35 20.26 -7.30 5.59
CA HIS A 35 20.93 -6.60 6.69
C HIS A 35 20.89 -7.37 8.02
N MET A 36 19.79 -8.07 8.29
CA MET A 36 19.65 -8.92 9.48
C MET A 36 20.65 -10.07 9.47
N THR A 37 20.82 -10.73 8.33
CA THR A 37 21.82 -11.81 8.15
C THR A 37 23.25 -11.29 8.32
N ALA A 38 23.50 -10.05 7.91
CA ALA A 38 24.79 -9.37 8.09
C ALA A 38 25.01 -8.79 9.51
N GLY A 39 24.02 -8.89 10.42
CA GLY A 39 24.11 -8.34 11.78
C GLY A 39 23.99 -6.82 11.87
N GLU A 40 23.51 -6.15 10.82
CA GLU A 40 23.45 -4.68 10.73
C GLU A 40 22.19 -4.11 11.39
N VAL A 41 22.17 -4.09 12.72
CA VAL A 41 20.98 -3.76 13.54
C VAL A 41 20.25 -2.47 13.15
N PRO A 42 20.93 -1.30 13.08
CA PRO A 42 20.24 -0.06 12.76
C PRO A 42 19.62 -0.08 11.35
N ARG A 43 20.26 -0.77 10.40
CA ARG A 43 19.82 -0.81 9.01
C ARG A 43 18.61 -1.70 8.84
N TYR A 44 18.62 -2.93 9.34
CA TYR A 44 17.42 -3.78 9.21
C TYR A 44 16.22 -3.15 9.91
N ALA A 45 16.41 -2.51 11.08
CA ALA A 45 15.33 -1.85 11.80
C ALA A 45 14.72 -0.70 10.98
N ALA A 46 15.55 0.13 10.35
CA ALA A 46 15.07 1.21 9.47
C ALA A 46 14.23 0.67 8.30
N HIS A 47 14.68 -0.41 7.65
CA HIS A 47 13.92 -1.03 6.56
C HIS A 47 12.61 -1.66 7.03
N LEU A 48 12.56 -2.29 8.22
CA LEU A 48 11.30 -2.80 8.79
C LEU A 48 10.30 -1.68 9.07
N LEU A 49 10.75 -0.55 9.61
CA LEU A 49 9.88 0.61 9.85
C LEU A 49 9.39 1.24 8.55
N ALA A 50 10.24 1.35 7.53
CA ALA A 50 9.84 1.82 6.20
C ALA A 50 8.80 0.89 5.56
N ALA A 51 9.01 -0.43 5.62
CA ALA A 51 8.03 -1.41 5.14
C ALA A 51 6.68 -1.26 5.83
N ARG A 52 6.67 -1.04 7.16
CA ARG A 52 5.43 -0.76 7.92
C ARG A 52 4.73 0.50 7.43
N GLY A 53 5.47 1.57 7.12
CA GLY A 53 4.91 2.79 6.56
C GLY A 53 4.15 2.53 5.25
N HIS A 54 4.78 1.80 4.31
CA HIS A 54 4.16 1.43 3.04
C HIS A 54 2.92 0.53 3.22
N LEU A 55 2.96 -0.44 4.15
CA LEU A 55 1.81 -1.28 4.47
C LEU A 55 0.61 -0.45 4.99
N LEU A 56 0.87 0.54 5.85
CA LEU A 56 -0.18 1.43 6.36
C LEU A 56 -0.78 2.29 5.25
N LEU A 57 0.05 2.83 4.35
CA LEU A 57 -0.43 3.61 3.21
C LEU A 57 -1.32 2.76 2.29
N ALA A 58 -0.87 1.56 1.92
CA ALA A 58 -1.67 0.63 1.12
C ALA A 58 -2.99 0.29 1.82
N GLY A 59 -2.94 -0.01 3.14
CA GLY A 59 -4.12 -0.28 3.95
C GLY A 59 -5.13 0.86 3.93
N HIS A 60 -4.70 2.10 4.18
CA HIS A 60 -5.57 3.28 4.14
C HIS A 60 -6.23 3.48 2.76
N THR A 61 -5.49 3.26 1.68
CA THR A 61 -6.05 3.35 0.32
C THR A 61 -7.13 2.28 0.09
N LEU A 62 -6.91 1.05 0.54
CA LEU A 62 -7.88 -0.04 0.41
C LEU A 62 -9.11 0.18 1.29
N ASP A 63 -8.95 0.72 2.50
CA ASP A 63 -10.05 1.07 3.40
C ASP A 63 -10.93 2.17 2.80
N ALA A 64 -10.32 3.16 2.14
CA ALA A 64 -11.04 4.21 1.42
C ALA A 64 -11.86 3.64 0.26
N LEU A 65 -11.29 2.72 -0.53
CA LEU A 65 -12.00 2.01 -1.60
C LEU A 65 -13.18 1.20 -1.05
N ALA A 66 -13.00 0.48 0.06
CA ALA A 66 -14.05 -0.30 0.69
C ALA A 66 -15.20 0.60 1.18
N THR A 67 -14.87 1.74 1.80
CA THR A 67 -15.84 2.74 2.25
C THR A 67 -16.64 3.30 1.09
N GLU A 68 -15.98 3.67 -0.01
CA GLU A 68 -16.65 4.23 -1.18
C GLU A 68 -17.51 3.18 -1.91
N HIS A 69 -17.06 1.92 -1.95
CA HIS A 69 -17.88 0.81 -2.44
C HIS A 69 -19.15 0.66 -1.61
N ALA A 70 -19.03 0.57 -0.29
CA ALA A 70 -20.19 0.45 0.61
C ALA A 70 -21.18 1.61 0.46
N ARG A 71 -20.68 2.84 0.24
CA ARG A 71 -21.53 4.02 0.00
C ARG A 71 -22.34 3.91 -1.31
N ARG A 72 -21.77 3.30 -2.35
CA ARG A 72 -22.38 3.19 -3.68
C ARG A 72 -23.23 1.94 -3.86
N SER A 73 -22.93 0.86 -3.14
CA SER A 73 -23.58 -0.44 -3.28
C SER A 73 -24.81 -0.61 -2.39
N GLN A 74 -25.57 0.47 -2.14
CA GLN A 74 -26.86 0.37 -1.46
C GLN A 74 -27.83 -0.49 -2.29
N PRO A 75 -28.54 -1.46 -1.69
CA PRO A 75 -29.53 -2.30 -2.37
C PRO A 75 -30.68 -1.50 -3.02
#